data_AF-A0A1U9NBZ6-F1
#
_entry.id   AF-A0A1U9NBZ6-F1
#
_cell.length_a   1.000
_cell.length_b   1.000
_cell.length_c   1.000
_cell.angle_alpha   90.00
_cell.angle_beta   90.00
_cell.angle_gamma   90.00
#
_symmetry.space_group_name_H-M   'P 1'
#
loop_
_entity.id
_entity.type
_entity.pdbx_description
1 polymer ?
#
loop_
_entity_poly.entity_id
_entity_poly.type
_entity_poly.pdbx_seq_one_letter_code
_entity_poly.pdbx_strand_id
1 'polypeptide(L)'
;MAQQLGLRVMQASRMPGSFNMSKEASQAFPGNNPNWLADSNGNLVYYEILVGKSEYDYINANGLYNADVQAAHIKQHKNIVMPVGYDDVQGGLEIKAAWLSVSDPENPKWKKYKTSTAIIYDPASLTCNTSTIALVGMHIIHKTASQPQWIWATFEHKDNAPDTAMIKTDGTVDGDYTFYNNSCSVQAVPAACKPKTTNGVAVTQTSCAANVSPAYYLDTSGNCSAYPIRVSRDFPIKDTTDNHVASLNSAVQQMITNANADSVFANYLLVNVLWSSAAVNDNSPPGNPPLAPLSISGETPSLNTVPVANTMLETYAQGFNCLSCHAYASVARDAKSQLGGKPYATDYSFIFGFANKPATAK
;
A
#
# COMPACT_ATOMS: atom_id res chain seq x y z
N MET A 1 -14.80 -18.36 -20.78
CA MET A 1 -13.57 -17.66 -21.26
C MET A 1 -12.80 -17.25 -20.03
N ALA A 2 -11.62 -17.83 -19.80
CA ALA A 2 -10.75 -17.35 -18.72
C ALA A 2 -10.34 -15.92 -19.07
N GLN A 3 -10.71 -14.96 -18.22
CA GLN A 3 -10.18 -13.61 -18.27
C GLN A 3 -8.66 -13.73 -18.22
N GLN A 4 -7.99 -13.41 -19.32
CA GLN A 4 -6.53 -13.33 -19.34
C GLN A 4 -6.19 -12.17 -18.41
N LEU A 5 -5.80 -12.50 -17.17
CA LEU A 5 -5.32 -11.50 -16.21
C LEU A 5 -4.27 -10.65 -16.94
N GLY A 6 -4.54 -9.35 -17.03
CA GLY A 6 -3.66 -8.43 -17.76
C GLY A 6 -2.22 -8.55 -17.26
N LEU A 7 -1.27 -8.39 -18.17
CA LEU A 7 0.14 -8.30 -17.82
C LEU A 7 0.31 -7.18 -16.76
N ARG A 8 0.84 -7.52 -15.59
CA ARG A 8 1.19 -6.53 -14.57
C ARG A 8 2.44 -5.80 -15.02
N VAL A 9 2.38 -4.48 -15.15
CA VAL A 9 3.57 -3.66 -15.41
C VAL A 9 3.90 -2.90 -14.12
N MET A 10 5.12 -3.06 -13.63
CA MET A 10 5.54 -2.56 -12.33
C MET A 10 6.78 -1.67 -12.48
N GLN A 11 6.87 -0.64 -11.63
CA GLN A 11 8.05 0.20 -11.48
C GLN A 11 8.39 0.31 -9.99
N ALA A 12 9.68 0.30 -9.66
CA ALA A 12 10.10 0.45 -8.26
C ALA A 12 9.68 1.83 -7.72
N SER A 13 9.27 1.84 -6.45
CA SER A 13 8.87 3.07 -5.74
C SER A 13 10.00 4.12 -5.81
N ARG A 14 9.64 5.35 -6.20
CA ARG A 14 10.49 6.55 -6.12
C ARG A 14 11.78 6.53 -6.94
N MET A 15 11.76 5.91 -8.12
CA MET A 15 12.83 6.12 -9.11
C MET A 15 12.69 7.48 -9.82
N PRO A 16 13.78 8.24 -10.02
CA PRO A 16 13.78 9.40 -10.91
C PRO A 16 13.70 8.93 -12.38
N GLY A 17 12.88 9.59 -13.22
CA GLY A 17 12.80 9.28 -14.66
C GLY A 17 11.55 9.82 -15.38
N SER A 18 11.62 9.90 -16.73
CA SER A 18 10.55 10.39 -17.62
C SER A 18 9.40 9.42 -17.85
N PHE A 19 9.57 8.16 -17.45
CA PHE A 19 8.52 7.16 -17.39
C PHE A 19 8.20 6.91 -15.91
N ASN A 20 7.33 7.75 -15.33
CA ASN A 20 6.81 7.57 -13.98
C ASN A 20 5.44 6.91 -14.15
N MET A 21 5.36 5.59 -13.96
CA MET A 21 4.14 4.82 -14.18
C MET A 21 2.96 5.28 -13.32
N SER A 22 3.23 6.06 -12.27
CA SER A 22 2.37 7.06 -11.65
C SER A 22 2.93 7.33 -10.25
N LYS A 23 2.45 8.40 -9.61
CA LYS A 23 2.62 8.57 -8.16
C LYS A 23 2.03 7.39 -7.36
N GLU A 24 1.27 6.46 -7.97
CA GLU A 24 0.70 5.26 -7.35
C GLU A 24 1.78 4.22 -7.00
N ALA A 25 2.95 4.22 -7.67
CA ALA A 25 4.06 3.32 -7.34
C ALA A 25 4.93 3.82 -6.16
N SER A 26 4.84 5.09 -5.77
CA SER A 26 5.76 5.77 -4.83
C SER A 26 5.34 5.70 -3.34
N GLN A 27 4.84 4.56 -2.88
CA GLN A 27 3.88 4.53 -1.76
C GLN A 27 4.34 3.94 -0.42
N ALA A 28 5.61 3.58 -0.21
CA ALA A 28 6.05 3.33 1.17
C ALA A 28 6.08 4.67 1.93
N PHE A 29 5.20 4.82 2.90
CA PHE A 29 5.10 6.04 3.72
C PHE A 29 6.28 6.15 4.68
N PRO A 30 6.74 7.37 5.04
CA PRO A 30 6.28 8.71 4.60
C PRO A 30 6.69 9.15 3.17
N GLY A 31 6.00 10.14 2.60
CA GLY A 31 6.14 10.63 1.20
C GLY A 31 7.47 11.31 0.80
N ASN A 32 8.26 11.75 1.77
CA ASN A 32 9.37 12.70 1.61
C ASN A 32 10.77 12.11 1.80
N ASN A 33 10.85 10.79 1.94
CA ASN A 33 12.09 10.04 2.13
C ASN A 33 12.32 9.08 0.95
N PRO A 34 13.47 8.42 0.80
CA PRO A 34 13.66 7.48 -0.31
C PRO A 34 12.68 6.30 -0.26
N ASN A 35 12.32 5.80 0.93
CA ASN A 35 11.25 4.84 1.25
C ASN A 35 10.89 3.84 0.14
N TRP A 36 11.90 3.25 -0.47
CA TRP A 36 11.79 1.97 -1.14
C TRP A 36 11.95 0.87 -0.09
N LEU A 37 11.61 -0.36 -0.43
CA LEU A 37 11.73 -1.52 0.46
C LEU A 37 12.40 -2.67 -0.28
N ALA A 38 13.28 -3.40 0.41
CA ALA A 38 13.94 -4.57 -0.12
C ALA A 38 14.06 -5.67 0.95
N ASP A 39 14.03 -6.93 0.51
CA ASP A 39 14.14 -8.11 1.38
C ASP A 39 15.55 -8.29 1.97
N SER A 40 15.75 -9.34 2.75
CA SER A 40 17.04 -9.69 3.35
C SER A 40 18.17 -9.94 2.35
N ASN A 41 17.85 -10.11 1.06
CA ASN A 41 18.81 -10.30 -0.03
C ASN A 41 18.93 -9.07 -0.94
N GLY A 42 18.22 -7.97 -0.64
CA GLY A 42 18.22 -6.75 -1.44
C GLY A 42 17.27 -6.78 -2.65
N ASN A 43 16.39 -7.78 -2.77
CA ASN A 43 15.36 -7.83 -3.80
C ASN A 43 14.27 -6.80 -3.50
N LEU A 44 13.84 -6.04 -4.51
CA LEU A 44 12.92 -4.90 -4.35
C LEU A 44 11.45 -5.32 -4.19
N VAL A 45 10.71 -4.53 -3.41
CA VAL A 45 9.25 -4.58 -3.32
C VAL A 45 8.63 -3.55 -4.26
N TYR A 46 7.62 -3.99 -5.01
CA TYR A 46 6.85 -3.23 -5.97
C TYR A 46 5.40 -3.11 -5.50
N TYR A 47 4.72 -2.02 -5.87
CA TYR A 47 3.37 -1.74 -5.40
C TYR A 47 2.39 -1.64 -6.56
N GLU A 48 1.16 -2.08 -6.31
CA GLU A 48 0.06 -2.05 -7.27
C GLU A 48 -1.20 -1.53 -6.60
N ILE A 49 -2.00 -0.76 -7.34
CA ILE A 49 -3.36 -0.39 -6.96
C ILE A 49 -4.30 -0.90 -8.05
N LEU A 50 -5.34 -1.62 -7.64
CA LEU A 50 -6.40 -2.12 -8.51
C LEU A 50 -7.72 -1.55 -8.03
N VAL A 51 -8.57 -1.14 -8.96
CA VAL A 51 -9.94 -0.68 -8.69
C VAL A 51 -10.94 -1.69 -9.21
N GLY A 52 -12.02 -1.86 -8.46
CA GLY A 52 -13.18 -2.66 -8.83
C GLY A 52 -13.89 -2.06 -10.04
N LYS A 53 -14.68 -2.89 -10.73
CA LYS A 53 -15.33 -2.49 -11.97
C LYS A 53 -16.32 -1.35 -11.75
N SER A 54 -17.12 -1.41 -10.69
CA SER A 54 -18.11 -0.37 -10.39
C SER A 54 -17.45 0.99 -10.17
N GLU A 55 -16.32 1.02 -9.46
CA GLU A 55 -15.55 2.23 -9.25
C GLU A 55 -14.95 2.76 -10.55
N TYR A 56 -14.32 1.89 -11.35
CA TYR A 56 -13.80 2.25 -12.67
C TYR A 56 -14.90 2.86 -13.57
N ASP A 57 -16.06 2.20 -13.66
CA ASP A 57 -17.18 2.65 -14.47
C ASP A 57 -17.67 4.03 -13.99
N TYR A 58 -17.76 4.25 -12.67
CA TYR A 58 -18.13 5.54 -12.08
C TYR A 58 -17.13 6.65 -12.45
N ILE A 59 -15.83 6.40 -12.27
CA ILE A 59 -14.77 7.36 -12.61
C ILE A 59 -14.84 7.72 -14.10
N ASN A 60 -14.95 6.71 -14.96
CA ASN A 60 -14.95 6.90 -16.41
C ASN A 60 -16.21 7.62 -16.90
N ALA A 61 -17.40 7.20 -16.44
CA ALA A 61 -18.68 7.80 -16.83
C ALA A 61 -18.79 9.28 -16.44
N ASN A 62 -18.13 9.69 -15.35
CA ASN A 62 -18.10 11.07 -14.88
C ASN A 62 -16.86 11.85 -15.35
N GLY A 63 -15.93 11.23 -16.10
CA GLY A 63 -14.69 11.85 -16.57
C GLY A 63 -13.73 12.26 -15.44
N LEU A 64 -13.84 11.65 -14.25
CA LEU A 64 -13.13 12.08 -13.04
C LEU A 64 -11.64 11.71 -13.04
N TYR A 65 -11.15 11.00 -14.06
CA TYR A 65 -9.71 10.82 -14.34
C TYR A 65 -9.03 12.12 -14.83
N ASN A 66 -9.80 13.17 -15.11
CA ASN A 66 -9.33 14.48 -15.56
C ASN A 66 -9.51 15.52 -14.46
N ALA A 67 -8.43 16.22 -14.09
CA ALA A 67 -8.45 17.21 -13.01
C ALA A 67 -9.36 18.43 -13.29
N ASP A 68 -9.50 18.86 -14.54
CA ASP A 68 -10.40 19.96 -14.92
C ASP A 68 -11.87 19.54 -14.79
N VAL A 69 -12.17 18.29 -15.13
CA VAL A 69 -13.51 17.71 -14.96
C VAL A 69 -13.86 17.57 -13.48
N GLN A 70 -12.92 17.12 -12.62
CA GLN A 70 -13.12 17.13 -11.18
C GLN A 70 -13.47 18.54 -10.65
N ALA A 71 -12.75 19.58 -11.08
CA ALA A 71 -13.03 20.94 -10.68
C ALA A 71 -14.41 21.42 -11.16
N ALA A 72 -14.81 21.10 -12.40
CA ALA A 72 -16.12 21.43 -12.93
C ALA A 72 -17.25 20.71 -12.18
N HIS A 73 -17.05 19.43 -11.84
CA HIS A 73 -17.98 18.62 -11.06
C HIS A 73 -18.29 19.24 -9.71
N ILE A 74 -17.25 19.64 -8.97
CA ILE A 74 -17.40 20.32 -7.67
C ILE A 74 -18.08 21.69 -7.81
N LYS A 75 -17.73 22.49 -8.84
CA LYS A 75 -18.37 23.80 -9.10
C LYS A 75 -19.86 23.67 -9.44
N GLN A 76 -20.30 22.51 -9.92
CA GLN A 76 -21.71 22.17 -10.12
C GLN A 76 -22.38 21.62 -8.86
N HIS A 77 -21.74 21.72 -7.70
CA HIS A 77 -22.23 21.20 -6.41
C HIS A 77 -22.49 19.68 -6.42
N LYS A 78 -21.73 18.92 -7.22
CA LYS A 78 -21.83 17.46 -7.27
C LYS A 78 -20.72 16.82 -6.44
N ASN A 79 -21.09 15.91 -5.55
CA ASN A 79 -20.15 15.15 -4.73
C ASN A 79 -19.43 14.10 -5.58
N ILE A 80 -18.20 13.76 -5.22
CA ILE A 80 -17.50 12.58 -5.74
C ILE A 80 -17.74 11.46 -4.73
N VAL A 81 -18.59 10.50 -5.09
CA VAL A 81 -19.12 9.46 -4.19
C VAL A 81 -19.06 8.12 -4.90
N MET A 82 -18.31 7.19 -4.33
CA MET A 82 -18.14 5.86 -4.91
C MET A 82 -19.44 5.07 -4.83
N PRO A 83 -19.63 4.13 -5.78
CA PRO A 83 -20.76 3.21 -5.73
C PRO A 83 -20.85 2.48 -4.39
N VAL A 84 -22.06 2.30 -3.91
CA VAL A 84 -22.34 1.56 -2.68
C VAL A 84 -22.64 0.11 -3.04
N GLY A 85 -21.96 -0.84 -2.39
CA GLY A 85 -22.21 -2.27 -2.58
C GLY A 85 -23.39 -2.77 -1.72
N TYR A 86 -24.22 -3.63 -2.29
CA TYR A 86 -25.33 -4.33 -1.64
C TYR A 86 -25.71 -5.55 -2.49
N ASP A 87 -26.12 -6.65 -1.87
CA ASP A 87 -26.47 -7.90 -2.56
C ASP A 87 -25.43 -8.29 -3.64
N ASP A 88 -25.82 -8.30 -4.91
CA ASP A 88 -24.97 -8.64 -6.07
C ASP A 88 -24.23 -7.43 -6.69
N VAL A 89 -24.36 -6.23 -6.09
CA VAL A 89 -23.67 -5.01 -6.52
C VAL A 89 -22.34 -4.86 -5.80
N GLN A 90 -21.23 -4.86 -6.55
CA GLN A 90 -19.88 -4.80 -5.97
C GLN A 90 -19.62 -3.52 -5.14
N GLY A 91 -20.16 -2.35 -5.50
CA GLY A 91 -19.74 -1.10 -4.86
C GLY A 91 -18.29 -0.69 -5.17
N GLY A 92 -17.80 0.35 -4.50
CA GLY A 92 -16.40 0.79 -4.56
C GLY A 92 -15.48 -0.24 -3.92
N LEU A 93 -14.41 -0.62 -4.61
CA LEU A 93 -13.49 -1.67 -4.17
C LEU A 93 -12.09 -1.26 -4.64
N GLU A 94 -11.15 -1.15 -3.72
CA GLU A 94 -9.74 -0.96 -4.08
C GLU A 94 -8.88 -2.04 -3.42
N ILE A 95 -7.87 -2.48 -4.16
CA ILE A 95 -6.84 -3.39 -3.66
C ILE A 95 -5.51 -2.68 -3.81
N LYS A 96 -4.76 -2.59 -2.72
CA LYS A 96 -3.36 -2.15 -2.74
C LYS A 96 -2.49 -3.34 -2.39
N ALA A 97 -1.56 -3.73 -3.25
CA ALA A 97 -0.72 -4.91 -3.05
C ALA A 97 0.77 -4.55 -3.08
N ALA A 98 1.54 -5.25 -2.25
CA ALA A 98 2.99 -5.22 -2.21
C ALA A 98 3.55 -6.56 -2.71
N TRP A 99 4.46 -6.48 -3.67
CA TRP A 99 4.99 -7.62 -4.43
C TRP A 99 6.51 -7.63 -4.39
N LEU A 100 7.11 -8.66 -3.82
CA LEU A 100 8.56 -8.85 -3.78
C LEU A 100 9.06 -9.47 -5.10
N SER A 101 10.11 -8.91 -5.72
CA SER A 101 10.77 -9.58 -6.84
C SER A 101 11.47 -10.85 -6.41
N VAL A 102 11.32 -11.91 -7.20
CA VAL A 102 11.89 -13.23 -6.95
C VAL A 102 13.05 -13.47 -7.91
N SER A 103 14.29 -13.49 -7.38
CA SER A 103 15.52 -13.71 -8.16
C SER A 103 15.82 -15.18 -8.45
N ASP A 104 15.43 -16.09 -7.56
CA ASP A 104 15.53 -17.54 -7.74
C ASP A 104 14.15 -18.20 -7.59
N PRO A 105 13.32 -18.25 -8.66
CA PRO A 105 11.97 -18.81 -8.60
C PRO A 105 11.90 -20.30 -8.25
N GLU A 106 12.98 -21.04 -8.47
CA GLU A 106 13.05 -22.48 -8.19
C GLU A 106 13.26 -22.79 -6.70
N ASN A 107 13.65 -21.78 -5.90
CA ASN A 107 13.79 -21.94 -4.48
C ASN A 107 12.46 -22.44 -3.85
N PRO A 108 12.46 -23.57 -3.13
CA PRO A 108 11.25 -24.16 -2.56
C PRO A 108 10.44 -23.21 -1.65
N LYS A 109 11.09 -22.18 -1.07
CA LYS A 109 10.39 -21.20 -0.21
C LYS A 109 9.24 -20.51 -0.94
N TRP A 110 9.36 -20.27 -2.24
CA TRP A 110 8.35 -19.55 -3.02
C TRP A 110 7.07 -20.36 -3.26
N LYS A 111 7.09 -21.68 -3.00
CA LYS A 111 5.88 -22.51 -2.99
C LYS A 111 4.91 -22.13 -1.86
N LYS A 112 5.35 -21.36 -0.87
CA LYS A 112 4.50 -20.84 0.21
C LYS A 112 3.78 -19.54 -0.15
N TYR A 113 4.23 -18.85 -1.20
CA TYR A 113 3.76 -17.53 -1.58
C TYR A 113 2.81 -17.57 -2.77
N LYS A 114 1.87 -16.63 -2.82
CA LYS A 114 1.16 -16.34 -4.06
C LYS A 114 2.11 -15.64 -5.03
N THR A 115 2.53 -16.36 -6.07
CA THR A 115 3.37 -15.80 -7.13
C THR A 115 2.55 -15.33 -8.34
N SER A 116 3.13 -14.41 -9.10
CA SER A 116 2.63 -13.91 -10.38
C SER A 116 3.80 -13.54 -11.30
N THR A 117 3.48 -13.28 -12.57
CA THR A 117 4.43 -12.74 -13.55
C THR A 117 4.15 -11.26 -13.73
N ALA A 118 5.21 -10.45 -13.71
CA ALA A 118 5.14 -9.02 -14.01
C ALA A 118 6.21 -8.63 -15.04
N ILE A 119 5.96 -7.54 -15.75
CA ILE A 119 6.95 -6.81 -16.52
C ILE A 119 7.49 -5.69 -15.65
N ILE A 120 8.77 -5.74 -15.34
CA ILE A 120 9.47 -4.71 -14.58
C ILE A 120 10.26 -3.85 -15.55
N TYR A 121 10.00 -2.54 -15.53
CA TYR A 121 10.78 -1.57 -16.30
C TYR A 121 12.05 -1.19 -15.54
N ASP A 122 13.20 -1.37 -16.18
CA ASP A 122 14.50 -0.90 -15.70
C ASP A 122 14.86 0.43 -16.38
N PRO A 123 14.90 1.56 -15.64
CA PRO A 123 15.22 2.85 -16.21
C PRO A 123 16.70 3.03 -16.53
N ALA A 124 17.60 2.16 -16.06
CA ALA A 124 19.02 2.22 -16.42
C ALA A 124 19.24 1.72 -17.84
N SER A 125 18.72 0.53 -18.15
CA SER A 125 18.80 -0.06 -19.49
C SER A 125 17.69 0.43 -20.44
N LEU A 126 16.65 1.10 -19.91
CA LEU A 126 15.42 1.45 -20.63
C LEU A 126 14.70 0.22 -21.20
N THR A 127 14.83 -0.94 -20.55
CA THR A 127 14.23 -2.21 -20.99
C THR A 127 13.13 -2.69 -20.04
N CYS A 128 12.23 -3.51 -20.58
CA CYS A 128 11.18 -4.19 -19.83
C CYS A 128 11.55 -5.67 -19.71
N ASN A 129 11.62 -6.19 -18.48
CA ASN A 129 11.98 -7.58 -18.22
C ASN A 129 10.83 -8.32 -17.54
N THR A 130 10.55 -9.53 -18.00
CA THR A 130 9.62 -10.43 -17.32
C THR A 130 10.26 -10.93 -16.04
N SER A 131 9.53 -10.89 -14.94
CA SER A 131 10.02 -11.34 -13.62
C SER A 131 8.90 -12.01 -12.84
N THR A 132 9.29 -13.02 -12.05
CA THR A 132 8.42 -13.60 -11.03
C THR A 132 8.37 -12.66 -9.82
N ILE A 133 7.17 -12.43 -9.31
CA ILE A 133 6.93 -11.64 -8.11
C ILE A 133 6.08 -12.42 -7.11
N ALA A 134 6.27 -12.19 -5.82
CA ALA A 134 5.57 -12.86 -4.72
C ALA A 134 4.77 -11.83 -3.89
N LEU A 135 3.49 -12.11 -3.61
CA LEU A 135 2.64 -11.24 -2.79
C LEU A 135 3.12 -11.26 -1.35
N VAL A 136 3.50 -10.10 -0.81
CA VAL A 136 3.99 -9.95 0.57
C VAL A 136 3.05 -9.10 1.43
N GLY A 137 2.24 -8.21 0.86
CA GLY A 137 1.28 -7.42 1.63
C GLY A 137 0.08 -7.00 0.79
N MET A 138 -1.07 -6.79 1.42
CA MET A 138 -2.29 -6.42 0.74
C MET A 138 -3.26 -5.66 1.65
N HIS A 139 -3.84 -4.58 1.11
CA HIS A 139 -5.07 -3.99 1.59
C HIS A 139 -6.19 -4.31 0.60
N ILE A 140 -7.37 -4.63 1.15
CA ILE A 140 -8.62 -4.69 0.41
C ILE A 140 -9.58 -3.74 1.11
N ILE A 141 -10.08 -2.76 0.38
CA ILE A 141 -11.02 -1.78 0.92
C ILE A 141 -12.30 -1.83 0.11
N HIS A 142 -13.45 -1.84 0.78
CA HIS A 142 -14.73 -2.12 0.13
C HIS A 142 -15.84 -1.26 0.73
N LYS A 143 -16.54 -0.51 -0.12
CA LYS A 143 -17.70 0.32 0.27
C LYS A 143 -18.99 -0.45 0.14
N THR A 144 -19.72 -0.58 1.25
CA THR A 144 -21.02 -1.28 1.30
C THR A 144 -22.11 -0.38 1.88
N ALA A 145 -23.37 -0.77 1.73
CA ALA A 145 -24.51 -0.04 2.26
C ALA A 145 -24.47 0.10 3.79
N SER A 146 -23.97 -0.92 4.50
CA SER A 146 -23.81 -0.89 5.95
C SER A 146 -22.50 -0.23 6.40
N GLN A 147 -21.53 -0.04 5.50
CA GLN A 147 -20.22 0.55 5.79
C GLN A 147 -19.87 1.64 4.76
N PRO A 148 -20.55 2.80 4.80
CA PRO A 148 -20.27 3.93 3.92
C PRO A 148 -18.90 4.59 4.12
N GLN A 149 -18.26 4.38 5.29
CA GLN A 149 -16.86 4.77 5.56
C GLN A 149 -15.85 3.70 5.13
N TRP A 150 -16.30 2.74 4.32
CA TRP A 150 -15.56 1.58 3.83
C TRP A 150 -15.14 0.61 4.93
N ILE A 151 -15.00 -0.66 4.54
CA ILE A 151 -14.34 -1.70 5.31
C ILE A 151 -12.89 -1.76 4.85
N TRP A 152 -11.94 -1.86 5.78
CA TRP A 152 -10.51 -1.83 5.49
C TRP A 152 -9.83 -3.09 6.01
N ALA A 153 -9.62 -4.07 5.15
CA ALA A 153 -9.00 -5.33 5.52
C ALA A 153 -7.52 -5.34 5.14
N THR A 154 -6.68 -5.75 6.09
CA THR A 154 -5.22 -5.81 5.91
C THR A 154 -4.69 -7.22 6.04
N PHE A 155 -3.92 -7.68 5.05
CA PHE A 155 -3.35 -9.02 5.01
C PHE A 155 -1.86 -9.00 4.69
N GLU A 156 -1.09 -9.92 5.24
CA GLU A 156 0.32 -10.09 4.92
C GLU A 156 0.76 -11.55 5.04
N HIS A 157 1.92 -11.88 4.45
CA HIS A 157 2.48 -13.22 4.57
C HIS A 157 3.14 -13.40 5.95
N LYS A 158 2.93 -14.56 6.60
CA LYS A 158 3.39 -14.81 7.98
C LYS A 158 4.92 -14.81 8.14
N ASP A 159 5.64 -15.17 7.08
CA ASP A 159 7.12 -15.22 7.08
C ASP A 159 7.74 -13.87 6.62
N ASN A 160 6.99 -12.76 6.63
CA ASN A 160 7.53 -11.46 6.23
C ASN A 160 8.55 -10.92 7.23
N ALA A 161 8.13 -10.76 8.49
CA ALA A 161 8.89 -10.06 9.51
C ALA A 161 8.53 -10.58 10.91
N PRO A 162 9.49 -10.60 11.85
CA PRO A 162 9.22 -10.90 13.25
C PRO A 162 8.45 -9.76 13.93
N ASP A 163 7.74 -10.06 15.01
CA ASP A 163 7.30 -9.02 15.94
C ASP A 163 8.53 -8.34 16.57
N THR A 164 8.48 -7.02 16.76
CA THR A 164 9.56 -6.25 17.39
C THR A 164 9.89 -6.80 18.79
N ALA A 165 8.88 -7.31 19.51
CA ALA A 165 9.04 -7.94 20.83
C ALA A 165 9.81 -9.28 20.79
N MET A 166 9.97 -9.92 19.63
CA MET A 166 10.73 -11.16 19.47
C MET A 166 12.21 -10.93 19.17
N ILE A 167 12.61 -9.69 18.89
CA ILE A 167 14.01 -9.33 18.64
C ILE A 167 14.77 -9.33 19.96
N LYS A 168 15.78 -10.20 20.06
CA LYS A 168 16.66 -10.34 21.23
C LYS A 168 17.55 -9.11 21.37
N THR A 169 18.14 -8.94 22.56
CA THR A 169 19.03 -7.80 22.84
C THR A 169 20.26 -7.74 21.94
N ASP A 170 20.72 -8.87 21.40
CA ASP A 170 21.81 -8.95 20.43
C ASP A 170 21.37 -8.66 18.98
N GLY A 171 20.09 -8.35 18.76
CA GLY A 171 19.51 -8.06 17.45
C GLY A 171 19.20 -9.30 16.62
N THR A 172 19.18 -10.50 17.22
CA THR A 172 18.79 -11.74 16.53
C THR A 172 17.34 -12.13 16.83
N VAL A 173 16.74 -12.90 15.93
CA VAL A 173 15.43 -13.53 16.07
C VAL A 173 15.53 -15.02 15.77
N ASP A 174 14.61 -15.79 16.36
CA ASP A 174 14.42 -17.19 16.00
C ASP A 174 13.47 -17.28 14.80
N GLY A 175 13.81 -18.11 13.82
CA GLY A 175 13.04 -18.27 12.57
C GLY A 175 13.71 -17.66 11.34
N ASP A 176 13.12 -17.94 10.18
CA ASP A 176 13.56 -17.42 8.88
C ASP A 176 12.50 -16.44 8.36
N TYR A 177 12.88 -15.17 8.23
CA TYR A 177 11.99 -14.09 7.81
C TYR A 177 12.51 -13.46 6.53
N THR A 178 11.58 -13.16 5.62
CA THR A 178 11.90 -12.62 4.30
C THR A 178 12.59 -11.25 4.41
N PHE A 179 12.14 -10.41 5.34
CA PHE A 179 12.62 -9.04 5.52
C PHE A 179 13.44 -8.84 6.81
N TYR A 180 13.91 -9.92 7.44
CA TYR A 180 14.78 -9.80 8.61
C TYR A 180 15.88 -10.86 8.59
N ASN A 181 17.14 -10.42 8.67
CA ASN A 181 18.30 -11.30 8.77
C ASN A 181 19.07 -10.99 10.06
N ASN A 182 19.46 -12.03 10.80
CA ASN A 182 20.29 -11.93 12.00
C ASN A 182 21.68 -11.33 11.71
N SER A 183 22.17 -11.46 10.48
CA SER A 183 23.33 -10.74 9.98
C SER A 183 22.93 -9.41 9.36
N CYS A 184 23.59 -8.32 9.76
CA CYS A 184 23.47 -7.03 9.10
C CYS A 184 24.79 -6.27 9.21
N SER A 185 25.13 -5.52 8.17
CA SER A 185 26.29 -4.64 8.16
C SER A 185 25.88 -3.23 7.77
N VAL A 186 26.37 -2.26 8.54
CA VAL A 186 26.26 -0.85 8.21
C VAL A 186 27.28 -0.52 7.12
N GLN A 187 26.82 0.13 6.06
CA GLN A 187 27.62 0.52 4.91
C GLN A 187 27.58 2.04 4.73
N ALA A 188 28.66 2.62 4.20
CA ALA A 188 28.65 4.04 3.84
C ALA A 188 27.67 4.29 2.69
N VAL A 189 27.02 5.45 2.69
CA VAL A 189 26.25 5.90 1.53
C VAL A 189 27.22 6.11 0.36
N PRO A 190 27.00 5.47 -0.80
CA PRO A 190 27.88 5.65 -1.95
C PRO A 190 27.91 7.12 -2.39
N ALA A 191 29.09 7.64 -2.73
CA ALA A 191 29.27 9.06 -3.05
C ALA A 191 28.43 9.55 -4.24
N ALA A 192 28.08 8.66 -5.17
CA ALA A 192 27.21 8.95 -6.30
C ALA A 192 25.72 9.04 -5.92
N CYS A 193 25.33 8.51 -4.77
CA CYS A 193 23.93 8.41 -4.37
C CYS A 193 23.45 9.64 -3.63
N LYS A 194 22.24 10.10 -3.98
CA LYS A 194 21.58 11.18 -3.24
C LYS A 194 21.18 10.67 -1.85
N PRO A 195 21.77 11.20 -0.76
CA PRO A 195 21.43 10.75 0.59
C PRO A 195 20.05 11.26 1.01
N LYS A 196 19.42 10.51 1.92
CA LYS A 196 18.34 11.00 2.78
C LYS A 196 18.89 12.13 3.66
N THR A 197 18.06 13.12 3.93
CA THR A 197 18.38 14.20 4.88
C THR A 197 17.46 14.10 6.09
N THR A 198 18.05 14.17 7.29
CA THR A 198 17.32 14.22 8.56
C THR A 198 17.67 15.53 9.26
N ASN A 199 16.67 16.37 9.57
CA ASN A 199 16.85 17.69 10.20
C ASN A 199 17.90 18.57 9.49
N GLY A 200 17.91 18.55 8.16
CA GLY A 200 18.87 19.32 7.34
C GLY A 200 20.25 18.68 7.18
N VAL A 201 20.52 17.54 7.83
CA VAL A 201 21.82 16.83 7.76
C VAL A 201 21.71 15.57 6.90
N ALA A 202 22.64 15.41 5.95
CA ALA A 202 22.71 14.21 5.12
C ALA A 202 23.11 12.98 5.96
N VAL A 203 22.38 11.88 5.77
CA VAL A 203 22.74 10.57 6.32
C VAL A 203 23.97 10.04 5.59
N THR A 204 24.94 9.51 6.32
CA THR A 204 26.23 9.04 5.77
C THR A 204 26.37 7.52 5.74
N GLN A 205 25.48 6.79 6.40
CA GLN A 205 25.52 5.33 6.51
C GLN A 205 24.13 4.68 6.46
N THR A 206 24.06 3.42 6.05
CA THR A 206 22.85 2.58 6.18
C THR A 206 22.56 2.26 7.64
N SER A 207 21.42 1.62 7.92
CA SER A 207 20.99 1.26 9.27
C SER A 207 20.70 -0.22 9.38
N CYS A 208 21.08 -0.82 10.52
CA CYS A 208 20.64 -2.16 10.92
C CYS A 208 19.47 -2.15 11.91
N ALA A 209 18.98 -0.95 12.29
CA ALA A 209 17.75 -0.84 13.07
C ALA A 209 16.54 -1.17 12.17
N ALA A 210 15.57 -1.89 12.73
CA ALA A 210 14.35 -2.24 12.01
C ALA A 210 13.51 -0.99 11.69
N ASN A 211 12.73 -1.05 10.61
CA ASN A 211 11.76 -0.02 10.22
C ASN A 211 12.37 1.38 10.00
N VAL A 212 13.65 1.44 9.63
CA VAL A 212 14.32 2.70 9.28
C VAL A 212 14.31 2.89 7.77
N SER A 213 13.79 4.04 7.32
CA SER A 213 13.85 4.46 5.92
C SER A 213 15.25 4.31 5.33
N PRO A 214 15.37 4.01 4.03
CA PRO A 214 16.67 3.93 3.40
C PRO A 214 17.51 5.20 3.53
N ALA A 215 18.83 5.04 3.51
CA ALA A 215 19.80 6.11 3.66
C ALA A 215 19.98 6.93 2.38
N TYR A 216 19.54 6.44 1.22
CA TYR A 216 19.64 7.12 -0.07
C TYR A 216 18.51 6.72 -1.03
N TYR A 217 18.29 7.55 -2.05
CA TYR A 217 17.29 7.32 -3.10
C TYR A 217 17.79 6.27 -4.11
N LEU A 218 16.91 5.40 -4.60
CA LEU A 218 17.24 4.50 -5.70
C LEU A 218 17.50 5.32 -6.96
N ASP A 219 18.57 4.94 -7.64
CA ASP A 219 18.91 5.42 -8.97
C ASP A 219 19.72 4.32 -9.66
N THR A 220 19.05 3.49 -10.45
CA THR A 220 19.73 2.40 -11.16
C THR A 220 20.65 2.93 -12.27
N SER A 221 20.44 4.16 -12.75
CA SER A 221 21.35 4.79 -13.72
C SER A 221 22.66 5.28 -13.09
N GLY A 222 22.64 5.57 -11.78
CA GLY A 222 23.78 6.03 -10.99
C GLY A 222 24.46 4.97 -10.12
N ASN A 223 24.15 3.67 -10.31
CA ASN A 223 24.60 2.55 -9.45
C ASN A 223 24.15 2.66 -7.98
N CYS A 224 23.02 3.29 -7.71
CA CYS A 224 22.41 3.36 -6.38
C CYS A 224 21.41 2.22 -6.21
N SER A 225 21.96 1.02 -6.05
CA SER A 225 21.20 -0.23 -5.90
C SER A 225 20.49 -0.33 -4.56
N ALA A 226 19.45 -1.14 -4.50
CA ALA A 226 18.80 -1.50 -3.25
C ALA A 226 19.76 -2.27 -2.33
N TYR A 227 19.53 -2.17 -1.03
CA TYR A 227 20.21 -2.96 -0.01
C TYR A 227 19.19 -3.47 1.01
N PRO A 228 19.50 -4.54 1.77
CA PRO A 228 18.54 -5.11 2.72
C PRO A 228 18.02 -4.10 3.75
N ILE A 229 16.71 -4.07 3.93
CA ILE A 229 16.05 -3.31 5.01
C ILE A 229 15.53 -4.31 6.03
N ARG A 230 15.92 -4.16 7.30
CA ARG A 230 15.33 -4.94 8.39
C ARG A 230 13.93 -4.41 8.68
N VAL A 231 12.95 -5.30 8.66
CA VAL A 231 11.55 -5.00 8.98
C VAL A 231 11.12 -5.81 10.20
N SER A 232 10.40 -5.16 11.10
CA SER A 232 9.72 -5.82 12.22
C SER A 232 8.31 -5.29 12.38
N ARG A 233 7.44 -6.09 12.98
CA ARG A 233 6.05 -5.74 13.29
C ARG A 233 5.98 -5.09 14.66
N ASP A 234 5.66 -3.80 14.69
CA ASP A 234 5.62 -3.03 15.94
C ASP A 234 4.41 -3.38 16.81
N PHE A 235 3.31 -3.77 16.18
CA PHE A 235 2.05 -4.14 16.83
C PHE A 235 1.71 -5.61 16.52
N PRO A 236 1.92 -6.53 17.49
CA PRO A 236 1.63 -7.94 17.34
C PRO A 236 0.18 -8.22 16.97
N ILE A 237 -0.04 -9.20 16.09
CA ILE A 237 -1.37 -9.73 15.79
C ILE A 237 -1.78 -10.62 16.98
N LYS A 238 -2.73 -10.15 17.77
CA LYS A 238 -3.22 -10.83 18.97
C LYS A 238 -4.72 -10.72 19.10
N ASP A 239 -5.30 -11.60 19.90
CA ASP A 239 -6.69 -11.46 20.33
C ASP A 239 -6.80 -10.28 21.32
N THR A 240 -7.89 -9.53 21.17
CA THR A 240 -8.37 -8.57 22.16
C THR A 240 -9.73 -9.01 22.67
N THR A 241 -10.30 -8.30 23.66
CA THR A 241 -11.66 -8.59 24.14
C THR A 241 -12.68 -8.58 22.99
N ASP A 242 -12.55 -7.60 22.08
CA ASP A 242 -13.53 -7.35 21.03
C ASP A 242 -13.17 -7.96 19.67
N ASN A 243 -11.88 -8.26 19.43
CA ASN A 243 -11.39 -8.76 18.14
C ASN A 243 -10.44 -9.95 18.32
N HIS A 244 -10.91 -11.15 17.98
CA HIS A 244 -10.16 -12.40 18.16
C HIS A 244 -9.36 -12.77 16.89
N VAL A 245 -8.53 -11.84 16.40
CA VAL A 245 -7.88 -11.95 15.09
C VAL A 245 -6.86 -13.10 15.02
N ALA A 246 -6.11 -13.37 16.08
CA ALA A 246 -5.12 -14.45 16.09
C ALA A 246 -5.79 -15.83 16.10
N SER A 247 -6.86 -15.98 16.90
CA SER A 247 -7.68 -17.19 16.90
C SER A 247 -8.40 -17.38 15.55
N LEU A 248 -8.93 -16.30 14.96
CA LEU A 248 -9.55 -16.33 13.64
C LEU A 248 -8.56 -16.76 12.55
N ASN A 249 -7.35 -16.21 12.54
CA ASN A 249 -6.29 -16.62 11.62
C ASN A 249 -6.01 -18.12 11.72
N SER A 250 -5.86 -18.64 12.93
CA SER A 250 -5.59 -20.06 13.17
C SER A 250 -6.73 -20.94 12.61
N ALA A 251 -7.98 -20.57 12.89
CA ALA A 251 -9.16 -21.29 12.41
C ALA A 251 -9.27 -21.27 10.87
N VAL A 252 -9.12 -20.09 10.25
CA VAL A 252 -9.24 -19.93 8.79
C VAL A 252 -8.10 -20.64 8.07
N GLN A 253 -6.86 -20.56 8.56
CA GLN A 253 -5.73 -21.28 7.97
C GLN A 253 -5.93 -22.80 8.04
N GLN A 254 -6.48 -23.31 9.15
CA GLN A 254 -6.84 -24.72 9.27
C GLN A 254 -7.93 -25.11 8.26
N MET A 255 -8.97 -24.29 8.10
CA MET A 255 -10.02 -24.52 7.10
C MET A 255 -9.45 -24.54 5.67
N ILE A 256 -8.58 -23.59 5.32
CA ILE A 256 -7.91 -23.54 4.03
C ILE A 256 -7.07 -24.80 3.81
N THR A 257 -6.27 -25.20 4.81
CA THR A 257 -5.40 -26.38 4.73
C THR A 257 -6.21 -27.67 4.57
N ASN A 258 -7.32 -27.80 5.30
CA ASN A 258 -8.22 -28.95 5.20
C ASN A 258 -8.91 -29.03 3.83
N ALA A 259 -9.27 -27.87 3.24
CA ALA A 259 -9.89 -27.82 1.92
C ALA A 259 -8.87 -28.06 0.79
N ASN A 260 -7.64 -27.55 0.96
CA ASN A 260 -6.53 -27.72 0.03
C ASN A 260 -5.18 -27.50 0.75
N ALA A 261 -4.47 -28.58 1.03
CA ALA A 261 -3.17 -28.54 1.72
C ALA A 261 -2.08 -27.80 0.91
N ASP A 262 -2.24 -27.70 -0.41
CA ASP A 262 -1.31 -27.00 -1.30
C ASP A 262 -1.67 -25.50 -1.45
N SER A 263 -2.71 -25.02 -0.77
CA SER A 263 -3.11 -23.62 -0.84
C SER A 263 -2.10 -22.71 -0.14
N VAL A 264 -1.44 -21.86 -0.93
CA VAL A 264 -0.51 -20.83 -0.42
C VAL A 264 -1.19 -19.85 0.55
N PHE A 265 -2.51 -19.69 0.48
CA PHE A 265 -3.26 -18.75 1.32
C PHE A 265 -3.29 -19.15 2.80
N ALA A 266 -2.98 -20.41 3.14
CA ALA A 266 -2.76 -20.82 4.53
C ALA A 266 -1.50 -20.17 5.16
N ASN A 267 -0.64 -19.51 4.36
CA ASN A 267 0.53 -18.78 4.85
C ASN A 267 0.30 -17.26 4.97
N TYR A 268 -0.91 -16.78 4.70
CA TYR A 268 -1.28 -15.37 4.85
C TYR A 268 -2.10 -15.19 6.13
N LEU A 269 -1.93 -14.04 6.78
CA LEU A 269 -2.60 -13.65 8.00
C LEU A 269 -3.42 -12.40 7.76
N LEU A 270 -4.62 -12.34 8.34
CA LEU A 270 -5.34 -11.11 8.60
C LEU A 270 -4.62 -10.35 9.71
N VAL A 271 -4.19 -9.12 9.44
CA VAL A 271 -3.66 -8.22 10.47
C VAL A 271 -4.82 -7.67 11.29
N ASN A 272 -5.81 -7.08 10.63
CA ASN A 272 -7.09 -6.68 11.19
C ASN A 272 -8.06 -6.20 10.10
N VAL A 273 -9.31 -5.94 10.49
CA VAL A 273 -10.30 -5.23 9.69
C VAL A 273 -10.72 -3.96 10.44
N LEU A 274 -10.52 -2.78 9.83
CA LEU A 274 -11.13 -1.54 10.31
C LEU A 274 -12.51 -1.38 9.67
N TRP A 275 -13.48 -0.98 10.48
CA TRP A 275 -14.84 -0.66 10.06
C TRP A 275 -15.43 0.39 11.00
N SER A 276 -16.64 0.88 10.74
CA SER A 276 -17.31 1.83 11.64
C SER A 276 -18.49 1.20 12.37
N SER A 277 -18.42 1.20 13.70
CA SER A 277 -19.53 0.83 14.60
C SER A 277 -20.63 1.89 14.68
N ALA A 278 -20.37 3.09 14.16
CA ALA A 278 -21.31 4.20 14.07
C ALA A 278 -21.15 4.89 12.72
N ALA A 279 -21.42 4.13 11.66
CA ALA A 279 -21.09 4.54 10.30
C ALA A 279 -21.86 5.80 9.86
N VAL A 280 -21.14 6.77 9.30
CA VAL A 280 -21.70 8.01 8.73
C VAL A 280 -21.37 8.12 7.25
N ASN A 281 -22.29 8.68 6.46
CA ASN A 281 -22.07 8.95 5.04
C ASN A 281 -22.11 10.47 4.78
N ASP A 282 -21.13 11.18 5.33
CA ASP A 282 -21.00 12.64 5.26
C ASP A 282 -20.70 13.17 3.84
N ASN A 283 -20.37 12.27 2.91
CA ASN A 283 -20.17 12.58 1.50
C ASN A 283 -21.41 12.23 0.62
N SER A 284 -22.52 11.74 1.20
CA SER A 284 -23.73 11.39 0.43
C SER A 284 -24.49 12.63 -0.08
N PRO A 285 -25.03 12.61 -1.31
CA PRO A 285 -26.08 13.52 -1.73
C PRO A 285 -27.41 13.20 -1.01
N PRO A 286 -28.34 14.17 -0.86
CA PRO A 286 -28.23 15.58 -1.26
C PRO A 286 -27.36 16.38 -0.27
N GLY A 287 -26.44 17.20 -0.79
CA GLY A 287 -25.53 18.02 0.00
C GLY A 287 -24.50 18.73 -0.89
N ASN A 288 -23.84 19.75 -0.36
CA ASN A 288 -22.67 20.32 -1.04
C ASN A 288 -21.47 19.37 -0.89
N PRO A 289 -20.53 19.35 -1.85
CA PRO A 289 -19.33 18.54 -1.73
C PRO A 289 -18.54 18.89 -0.46
N PRO A 290 -18.25 17.93 0.43
CA PRO A 290 -17.53 18.20 1.66
C PRO A 290 -16.04 18.48 1.38
N LEU A 291 -15.39 19.15 2.33
CA LEU A 291 -13.94 19.25 2.36
C LEU A 291 -13.37 18.06 3.15
N ALA A 292 -12.17 17.65 2.78
CA ALA A 292 -11.38 16.75 3.61
C ALA A 292 -10.96 17.48 4.92
N PRO A 293 -10.83 16.75 6.05
CA PRO A 293 -11.04 15.31 6.17
C PRO A 293 -12.51 14.90 6.28
N LEU A 294 -12.85 13.73 5.75
CA LEU A 294 -14.12 13.04 6.06
C LEU A 294 -14.07 12.41 7.45
N SER A 295 -15.24 12.05 7.98
CA SER A 295 -15.38 11.49 9.33
C SER A 295 -14.63 10.16 9.52
N ILE A 296 -13.98 10.00 10.67
CA ILE A 296 -13.49 8.69 11.13
C ILE A 296 -14.29 8.18 12.34
N SER A 297 -15.48 8.75 12.57
CA SER A 297 -16.33 8.39 13.70
C SER A 297 -16.67 6.90 13.71
N GLY A 298 -16.65 6.29 14.89
CA GLY A 298 -16.97 4.88 15.06
C GLY A 298 -15.88 3.92 14.59
N GLU A 299 -14.70 4.40 14.19
CA GLU A 299 -13.59 3.53 13.77
C GLU A 299 -13.31 2.42 14.80
N THR A 300 -13.34 1.19 14.33
CA THR A 300 -13.24 -0.02 15.14
C THR A 300 -12.32 -1.03 14.45
N PRO A 301 -11.24 -1.49 15.11
CA PRO A 301 -10.69 -0.95 16.35
C PRO A 301 -10.22 0.51 16.20
N SER A 302 -10.27 1.29 17.29
CA SER A 302 -9.75 2.66 17.26
C SER A 302 -8.21 2.64 17.23
N LEU A 303 -7.60 3.70 16.69
CA LEU A 303 -6.13 3.80 16.62
C LEU A 303 -5.45 3.62 17.98
N ASN A 304 -6.07 4.11 19.06
CA ASN A 304 -5.55 4.00 20.43
C ASN A 304 -5.55 2.56 20.97
N THR A 305 -6.31 1.66 20.36
CA THR A 305 -6.38 0.26 20.77
C THR A 305 -5.38 -0.60 20.00
N VAL A 306 -5.44 -0.58 18.67
CA VAL A 306 -4.55 -1.34 17.80
C VAL A 306 -4.39 -0.57 16.47
N PRO A 307 -3.20 -0.05 16.15
CA PRO A 307 -2.88 0.39 14.80
C PRO A 307 -2.96 -0.77 13.82
N VAL A 308 -3.56 -0.54 12.66
CA VAL A 308 -3.71 -1.55 11.60
C VAL A 308 -2.79 -1.15 10.47
N ALA A 309 -1.57 -1.68 10.54
CA ALA A 309 -0.50 -1.43 9.58
C ALA A 309 0.00 -2.73 8.96
N ASN A 310 0.23 -2.70 7.65
CA ASN A 310 0.90 -3.75 6.92
C ASN A 310 2.41 -3.50 6.98
N THR A 311 3.19 -4.51 7.34
CA THR A 311 4.65 -4.36 7.46
C THR A 311 5.34 -3.99 6.15
N MET A 312 4.72 -4.27 4.99
CA MET A 312 5.28 -4.03 3.65
C MET A 312 4.76 -2.75 2.99
N LEU A 313 3.59 -2.23 3.41
CA LEU A 313 2.99 -1.01 2.86
C LEU A 313 3.27 0.22 3.76
N GLU A 314 3.26 0.02 5.08
CA GLU A 314 3.48 1.06 6.09
C GLU A 314 4.72 0.79 6.95
N THR A 315 5.75 0.14 6.38
CA THR A 315 6.99 -0.25 7.09
C THR A 315 7.54 0.84 8.02
N TYR A 316 7.58 2.09 7.54
CA TYR A 316 8.16 3.23 8.25
C TYR A 316 7.12 4.12 8.94
N ALA A 317 5.88 3.63 9.09
CA ALA A 317 4.74 4.38 9.63
C ALA A 317 3.68 3.44 10.26
N GLN A 318 4.09 2.45 11.04
CA GLN A 318 3.16 1.43 11.58
C GLN A 318 2.22 1.94 12.69
N GLY A 319 2.46 3.15 13.22
CA GLY A 319 1.63 3.78 14.26
C GLY A 319 0.35 4.47 13.77
N PHE A 320 -0.06 4.23 12.52
CA PHE A 320 -1.28 4.79 11.93
C PHE A 320 -2.27 3.67 11.57
N ASN A 321 -3.51 4.05 11.27
CA ASN A 321 -4.50 3.16 10.67
C ASN A 321 -4.93 3.72 9.29
N CYS A 322 -5.62 2.93 8.48
CA CYS A 322 -5.97 3.33 7.11
C CYS A 322 -6.80 4.64 7.09
N LEU A 323 -7.81 4.73 7.96
CA LEU A 323 -8.71 5.89 8.05
C LEU A 323 -7.98 7.19 8.44
N SER A 324 -6.93 7.11 9.27
CA SER A 324 -6.11 8.26 9.68
C SER A 324 -5.52 9.01 8.49
N CYS A 325 -5.23 8.32 7.39
CA CYS A 325 -4.76 8.92 6.15
C CYS A 325 -5.90 9.10 5.14
N HIS A 326 -6.68 8.06 4.89
CA HIS A 326 -7.68 8.05 3.82
C HIS A 326 -8.81 9.08 4.02
N ALA A 327 -9.09 9.51 5.26
CA ALA A 327 -10.00 10.63 5.51
C ALA A 327 -9.60 11.91 4.76
N TYR A 328 -8.30 12.09 4.46
CA TYR A 328 -7.76 13.26 3.75
C TYR A 328 -7.72 13.13 2.23
N ALA A 329 -8.23 12.02 1.69
CA ALA A 329 -8.36 11.81 0.27
C ALA A 329 -9.18 12.94 -0.38
N SER A 330 -8.62 13.54 -1.42
CA SER A 330 -9.19 14.73 -2.05
C SER A 330 -8.83 14.82 -3.52
N VAL A 331 -9.57 15.68 -4.23
CA VAL A 331 -9.40 15.97 -5.66
C VAL A 331 -7.95 16.27 -6.04
N ALA A 332 -7.59 16.06 -7.31
CA ALA A 332 -6.26 16.31 -7.84
C ALA A 332 -5.71 17.70 -7.51
N ARG A 333 -4.38 17.80 -7.41
CA ARG A 333 -3.68 19.09 -7.14
C ARG A 333 -4.14 20.20 -8.08
N ASP A 334 -4.27 19.88 -9.36
CA ASP A 334 -4.69 20.84 -10.39
C ASP A 334 -6.16 21.25 -10.26
N ALA A 335 -7.01 20.35 -9.78
CA ALA A 335 -8.39 20.66 -9.44
C ALA A 335 -8.46 21.59 -8.21
N LYS A 336 -7.68 21.29 -7.15
CA LYS A 336 -7.58 22.15 -5.95
C LYS A 336 -7.19 23.58 -6.31
N SER A 337 -6.24 23.76 -7.23
CA SER A 337 -5.82 25.09 -7.70
C SER A 337 -6.99 25.89 -8.31
N GLN A 338 -7.93 25.24 -8.99
CA GLN A 338 -9.11 25.87 -9.58
C GLN A 338 -10.27 26.09 -8.60
N LEU A 339 -10.17 25.50 -7.41
CA LEU A 339 -11.17 25.52 -6.35
C LEU A 339 -10.71 26.40 -5.17
N GLY A 340 -9.83 27.38 -5.44
CA GLY A 340 -9.30 28.30 -4.42
C GLY A 340 -8.40 27.62 -3.38
N GLY A 341 -7.73 26.53 -3.76
CA GLY A 341 -6.85 25.74 -2.88
C GLY A 341 -7.58 24.78 -1.95
N LYS A 342 -8.92 24.68 -2.03
CA LYS A 342 -9.72 23.86 -1.11
C LYS A 342 -9.62 22.35 -1.44
N PRO A 343 -9.37 21.48 -0.43
CA PRO A 343 -9.24 20.03 -0.64
C PRO A 343 -10.62 19.35 -0.55
N TYR A 344 -11.43 19.43 -1.60
CA TYR A 344 -12.70 18.71 -1.65
C TYR A 344 -12.48 17.20 -1.59
N ALA A 345 -13.25 16.51 -0.74
CA ALA A 345 -13.06 15.11 -0.43
C ALA A 345 -13.49 14.19 -1.59
N THR A 346 -12.85 13.01 -1.66
CA THR A 346 -13.07 12.01 -2.72
C THR A 346 -13.37 10.63 -2.14
N ASP A 347 -14.28 10.61 -1.16
CA ASP A 347 -14.86 9.38 -0.60
C ASP A 347 -13.83 8.35 -0.13
N TYR A 348 -12.84 8.83 0.64
CA TYR A 348 -11.71 8.06 1.17
C TYR A 348 -10.75 7.48 0.10
N SER A 349 -10.97 7.74 -1.19
CA SER A 349 -10.12 7.24 -2.28
C SER A 349 -9.08 8.26 -2.73
N PHE A 350 -7.79 7.89 -2.64
CA PHE A 350 -6.70 8.71 -3.14
C PHE A 350 -6.55 8.67 -4.67
N ILE A 351 -7.27 7.80 -5.39
CA ILE A 351 -7.05 7.62 -6.84
C ILE A 351 -7.31 8.90 -7.64
N PHE A 352 -8.28 9.70 -7.18
CA PHE A 352 -8.63 11.00 -7.76
C PHE A 352 -7.47 12.01 -7.66
N GLY A 353 -6.60 11.87 -6.66
CA GLY A 353 -5.43 12.72 -6.46
C GLY A 353 -4.36 12.55 -7.55
N PHE A 354 -4.40 11.45 -8.30
CA PHE A 354 -3.44 11.14 -9.37
C PHE A 354 -3.83 11.71 -10.74
N ALA A 355 -5.06 12.18 -10.90
CA ALA A 355 -5.49 12.84 -12.13
C ALA A 355 -4.63 14.09 -12.42
N ASN A 356 -4.32 14.31 -13.69
CA ASN A 356 -3.62 15.50 -14.16
C ASN A 356 -4.54 16.29 -15.10
N LYS A 357 -4.16 17.53 -15.40
CA LYS A 357 -4.75 18.23 -16.56
C LYS A 357 -4.43 17.46 -17.84
N PRO A 358 -5.38 17.38 -18.79
CA PRO A 358 -5.07 16.87 -20.12
C PRO A 358 -3.95 17.72 -20.71
N ALA A 359 -2.99 17.07 -21.38
CA ALA A 359 -1.96 17.80 -22.11
C ALA A 359 -2.68 18.75 -23.09
N THR A 360 -2.32 20.04 -23.08
CA THR A 360 -2.78 20.95 -24.14
C THR A 360 -2.38 20.33 -25.47
N ALA A 361 -3.36 20.09 -26.34
CA ALA A 361 -3.10 19.59 -27.68
C ALA A 361 -2.01 20.48 -28.29
N LYS A 362 -0.87 19.87 -28.63
CA LYS A 362 0.22 20.56 -29.31
C LYS A 362 -0.17 20.86 -30.74
#